data_AF-A0A533RW43-F1
#
_entry.id   AF-A0A533RW43-F1
#
_cell.length_a   1.000
_cell.length_b   1.000
_cell.length_c   1.000
_cell.angle_alpha   90.00
_cell.angle_beta   90.00
_cell.angle_gamma   90.00
#
_symmetry.space_group_name_H-M   'P 1'
#
loop_
_entity.id
_entity.type
_entity.pdbx_description
1 polymer ?
#
loop_
_entity_poly.entity_id
_entity_poly.type
_entity_poly.pdbx_seq_one_letter_code
_entity_poly.pdbx_strand_id
1 'polypeptide(L)' 'MGTLPRCPQCGSEYTYEDGPLYVCPECSHEWARDGGDDTDSGAESG' A
#
# COMPACT_ATOMS: atom_id res chain seq x y z
N MET A 1 5.13 11.68 15.87
CA MET A 1 4.40 11.91 14.61
C MET A 1 4.65 10.68 13.75
N GLY A 2 3.67 9.79 13.64
CA GLY A 2 3.80 8.57 12.83
C GLY A 2 3.84 8.95 11.37
N THR A 3 5.04 9.12 10.83
CA THR A 3 5.25 9.37 9.41
C THR A 3 5.11 8.03 8.70
N LEU A 4 4.12 7.93 7.82
CA LEU A 4 4.04 6.81 6.89
C LEU A 4 5.33 6.76 6.06
N PRO A 5 5.74 5.56 5.59
CA PRO A 5 6.93 5.45 4.76
C PRO A 5 6.75 6.23 3.46
N ARG A 6 7.84 6.80 2.95
CA ARG A 6 7.86 7.39 1.62
C ARG A 6 7.63 6.30 0.58
N CYS A 7 6.96 6.66 -0.52
CA CYS A 7 6.75 5.75 -1.63
C CYS A 7 8.11 5.25 -2.20
N PRO A 8 8.36 3.93 -2.26
CA PRO A 8 9.62 3.39 -2.77
C PRO A 8 9.79 3.56 -4.29
N GLN A 9 8.70 3.78 -5.03
CA GLN A 9 8.73 3.93 -6.49
C GLN A 9 9.05 5.36 -6.94
N CYS A 10 8.50 6.38 -6.28
CA CYS A 10 8.69 7.78 -6.68
C CYS A 10 9.33 8.67 -5.60
N GLY A 11 9.49 8.19 -4.36
CA GLY A 11 10.08 8.95 -3.25
C GLY A 11 9.14 9.96 -2.58
N SER A 12 7.86 9.99 -2.97
CA SER A 12 6.86 10.89 -2.38
C SER A 12 6.65 10.61 -0.90
N GLU A 13 6.49 11.67 -0.12
CA GLU A 13 6.14 11.60 1.31
C GLU A 13 4.64 11.43 1.55
N TYR A 14 3.85 11.56 0.50
CA TYR A 14 2.41 11.32 0.54
C TYR A 14 2.17 9.83 0.29
N THR A 15 1.84 9.13 1.37
CA THR A 15 1.40 7.73 1.36
C THR A 15 0.14 7.67 2.20
N TYR A 16 -0.84 6.87 1.79
CA TYR A 16 -2.00 6.53 2.62
C TYR A 16 -2.13 5.02 2.74
N GLU A 17 -2.89 4.59 3.74
CA GLU A 17 -3.17 3.17 3.98
C GLU A 17 -4.52 2.78 3.38
N ASP A 18 -4.53 1.70 2.60
CA ASP A 18 -5.73 1.06 2.07
C ASP A 18 -5.78 -0.37 2.62
N GLY A 19 -6.42 -0.53 3.77
CA GLY A 19 -6.43 -1.79 4.53
C GLY A 19 -5.02 -2.28 4.89
N PRO A 20 -4.59 -3.47 4.41
CA PRO A 20 -3.26 -4.02 4.65
C PRO A 20 -2.18 -3.47 3.70
N LEU A 21 -2.54 -2.58 2.78
CA LEU A 21 -1.64 -2.00 1.79
C LEU A 21 -1.36 -0.52 2.08
N TYR A 22 -0.23 -0.07 1.59
CA TYR A 22 0.12 1.33 1.43
C TYR A 22 -0.07 1.72 -0.03
N VAL A 23 -0.60 2.92 -0.26
CA VAL A 23 -0.88 3.44 -1.60
C VAL A 23 -0.30 4.84 -1.74
N CYS A 24 0.38 5.08 -2.86
CA CYS A 24 0.90 6.38 -3.23
C CYS A 24 -0.06 7.11 -4.18
N PRO A 25 -0.61 8.28 -3.84
CA PRO A 25 -1.53 9.02 -4.71
C PRO A 25 -0.83 9.68 -5.91
N GLU A 26 0.50 9.81 -5.89
CA GLU A 26 1.25 10.45 -6.98
C GLU A 26 1.55 9.52 -8.14
N CYS A 27 1.80 8.24 -7.85
CA CYS A 27 2.15 7.25 -8.87
C CYS A 27 1.26 6.01 -8.87
N SER A 28 0.25 5.97 -7.99
CA SER A 28 -0.64 4.82 -7.80
C SER A 28 0.11 3.52 -7.51
N HIS A 29 1.26 3.61 -6.83
CA HIS A 29 2.00 2.42 -6.38
C HIS A 29 1.39 1.89 -5.09
N GLU A 30 1.13 0.58 -5.07
CA GLU A 30 0.51 -0.13 -3.96
C GLU A 30 1.50 -1.17 -3.43
N TRP A 31 1.74 -1.22 -2.13
CA TRP A 31 2.67 -2.18 -1.51
C TRP A 31 2.23 -2.61 -0.11
N ALA A 32 2.66 -3.80 0.31
CA ALA A 32 2.26 -4.36 1.61
C ALA A 32 2.81 -3.54 2.78
N ARG A 33 1.98 -3.38 3.82
CA ARG A 33 2.43 -2.88 5.12
C ARG A 33 3.27 -3.98 5.79
N ASP A 34 4.35 -3.62 6.47
CA ASP A 34 5.16 -4.57 7.27
C ASP A 34 4.24 -5.11 8.39
N GLY A 35 3.56 -6.24 8.12
CA GLY A 35 2.47 -6.78 8.95
C GLY A 35 1.20 -7.20 8.19
N GLY A 36 1.09 -6.90 6.90
CA GLY A 36 0.01 -7.36 6.03
C GLY A 36 0.41 -8.63 5.27
N ASP A 37 0.23 -9.79 5.89
CA ASP A 37 0.17 -11.07 5.19
C ASP A 37 -1.17 -11.13 4.44
N ASP A 38 -1.24 -10.53 3.26
CA ASP A 38 -2.39 -10.69 2.38
C ASP A 38 -2.12 -11.88 1.45
N THR A 39 -2.45 -13.06 1.98
CA THR A 39 -2.69 -14.25 1.16
C THR A 39 -3.90 -13.95 0.28
N ASP A 40 -3.61 -13.59 -0.97
CA ASP A 40 -4.56 -13.61 -2.08
C ASP A 40 -5.35 -14.93 -2.03
N SER A 41 -6.64 -14.82 -1.77
CA SER A 41 -7.61 -15.82 -2.18
C SER A 41 -8.59 -15.10 -3.07
N GLY A 42 -8.26 -15.11 -4.36
CA GLY A 42 -9.16 -14.76 -5.43
C GLY A 42 -10.53 -15.40 -5.22
N ALA A 43 -11.52 -14.56 -4.94
CA ALA A 43 -12.92 -14.91 -5.13
C ALA A 43 -13.37 -14.32 -6.45
N GLU A 44 -12.94 -14.96 -7.53
CA GLU A 44 -13.73 -15.01 -8.75
C GLU A 44 -15.09 -15.63 -8.39
N SER A 45 -16.15 -14.84 -8.50
CA SER A 45 -17.52 -15.34 -8.44
C SER A 45 -18.24 -14.71 -9.62
N GLY A 46 -18.46 -15.55 -10.64
CA GLY A 46 -19.18 -15.21 -11.86
C GLY A 46 -20.67 -15.00 -11.65
#